data_AF-A0A1E3Q5W4-F1
#
_entry.id   AF-A0A1E3Q5W4-F1
#
_cell.length_a   1.000
_cell.length_b   1.000
_cell.length_c   1.000
_cell.angle_alpha   90.00
_cell.angle_beta   90.00
_cell.angle_gamma   90.00
#
_symmetry.space_group_name_H-M   'P 1'
#
loop_
_entity.id
_entity.type
_entity.pdbx_description
1 polymer ?
#
loop_
_entity_poly.entity_id
_entity_poly.type
_entity_poly.pdbx_seq_one_letter_code
_entity_poly.pdbx_strand_id
1 'polypeptide(L)'
;MIQGYLLSNEFEMAIRTMDKMKEENMPIPHSAYMMLIDHLLSMGEVDFAYQYLKDRMENCQLPNEEHWGTLLSLAARDFRYDMVSQIWADVVEVDYVIPDDGTCINIVLTATRNADPVLCANALRILLARGVQSEFLVSCMATAYESRRRTKSENGYEPIVEGDSEEWQAGGPMMPLVENRLPGGGTEWE
;
A
#
# COMPACT_ATOMS: atom_id res chain seq x y z
N MET A 1 8.32 -35.78 -16.66
CA MET A 1 9.03 -35.11 -17.77
C MET A 1 9.44 -33.69 -17.39
N ILE A 2 8.52 -32.81 -16.97
CA ILE A 2 8.86 -31.42 -16.55
C ILE A 2 9.94 -31.36 -15.47
N GLN A 3 9.85 -32.22 -14.45
CA GLN A 3 10.85 -32.27 -13.38
C GLN A 3 12.27 -32.56 -13.89
N GLY A 4 12.40 -33.32 -14.99
CA GLY A 4 13.70 -33.59 -15.63
C GLY A 4 14.27 -32.33 -16.29
N TYR A 5 13.45 -31.56 -17.00
CA TYR A 5 13.88 -30.28 -17.60
C TYR A 5 14.27 -29.24 -16.55
N LEU A 6 13.52 -29.17 -15.45
CA LEU A 6 13.81 -28.27 -14.33
C LEU A 6 15.13 -28.65 -13.63
N LEU A 7 15.42 -29.94 -13.47
CA LEU A 7 16.69 -30.42 -12.91
C LEU A 7 17.87 -30.24 -13.89
N SER A 8 17.61 -30.27 -15.20
CA SER A 8 18.60 -30.00 -16.25
C SER A 8 18.81 -28.51 -16.53
N ASN A 9 18.14 -27.61 -15.77
CA ASN A 9 18.22 -26.16 -15.95
C ASN A 9 17.69 -25.66 -17.32
N GLU A 10 16.84 -26.47 -17.98
CA GLU A 10 16.21 -26.18 -19.26
C GLU A 10 14.83 -25.52 -19.06
N PHE A 11 14.83 -24.35 -18.42
CA PHE A 11 13.59 -23.70 -17.98
C PHE A 11 12.66 -23.27 -19.11
N GLU A 12 13.20 -22.88 -20.27
CA GLU A 12 12.37 -22.52 -21.43
C GLU A 12 11.53 -23.72 -21.91
N MET A 13 12.13 -24.91 -21.92
CA MET A 13 11.42 -26.15 -22.22
C MET A 13 10.42 -26.53 -21.12
N ALA A 14 10.78 -26.29 -19.86
CA ALA A 14 9.88 -26.52 -18.74
C ALA A 14 8.64 -25.61 -18.82
N ILE A 15 8.81 -24.31 -19.10
CA ILE A 15 7.71 -23.34 -19.27
C ILE A 15 6.80 -23.77 -20.42
N ARG A 16 7.35 -24.04 -21.61
CA ARG A 16 6.55 -24.52 -22.76
C ARG A 16 5.77 -25.79 -22.44
N THR A 17 6.32 -26.67 -21.62
CA THR A 17 5.64 -27.91 -21.22
C THR A 17 4.55 -27.63 -20.19
N MET A 18 4.77 -26.70 -19.27
CA MET A 18 3.73 -26.23 -18.33
C MET A 18 2.59 -25.53 -19.05
N ASP A 19 2.87 -24.68 -20.03
CA ASP A 19 1.86 -24.00 -20.82
C ASP A 19 0.97 -25.01 -21.58
N LYS A 20 1.60 -26.02 -22.22
CA LYS A 20 0.86 -27.13 -22.85
C LYS A 20 0.01 -27.90 -21.85
N MET A 21 0.52 -28.16 -20.65
CA MET A 21 -0.27 -28.83 -19.62
C MET A 21 -1.44 -27.97 -19.14
N LYS A 22 -1.28 -26.64 -19.04
CA LYS A 22 -2.40 -25.72 -18.79
C LYS A 22 -3.43 -25.78 -19.92
N GLU A 23 -3.01 -25.73 -21.18
CA GLU A 23 -3.90 -25.83 -22.35
C GLU A 23 -4.68 -27.15 -22.38
N GLU A 24 -4.04 -28.24 -21.97
CA GLU A 24 -4.63 -29.58 -21.90
C GLU A 24 -5.42 -29.82 -20.59
N ASN A 25 -5.59 -28.81 -19.73
CA ASN A 25 -6.21 -28.91 -18.39
C ASN A 25 -5.59 -30.02 -17.51
N MET A 26 -4.30 -30.29 -17.71
CA MET A 26 -3.53 -31.25 -16.94
C MET A 26 -2.93 -30.58 -15.70
N PRO A 27 -3.03 -31.21 -14.51
CA PRO A 27 -2.50 -30.63 -13.29
C PRO A 27 -0.96 -30.60 -13.35
N ILE A 28 -0.39 -29.40 -13.28
CA ILE A 28 1.05 -29.23 -13.13
C ILE A 28 1.45 -29.61 -11.70
N PRO A 29 2.50 -30.42 -11.50
CA PRO A 29 2.93 -30.82 -10.17
C PRO A 29 3.43 -29.62 -9.35
N HIS A 30 3.10 -29.60 -8.06
CA HIS A 30 3.50 -28.53 -7.14
C HIS A 30 5.02 -28.28 -7.12
N SER A 31 5.83 -29.35 -7.15
CA SER A 31 7.29 -29.24 -7.18
C SER A 31 7.83 -28.53 -8.42
N ALA A 32 7.14 -28.65 -9.56
CA ALA A 32 7.55 -27.96 -10.79
C ALA A 32 7.31 -26.45 -10.70
N TYR A 33 6.16 -26.05 -10.12
CA TYR A 33 5.87 -24.64 -9.86
C TYR A 33 6.88 -24.01 -8.89
N MET A 34 7.20 -24.69 -7.79
CA MET A 34 8.17 -24.18 -6.82
C MET A 34 9.53 -23.93 -7.47
N MET A 35 10.06 -24.93 -8.18
CA MET A 35 11.36 -24.79 -8.87
C MET A 35 11.33 -23.69 -9.94
N LEU A 36 10.21 -23.50 -10.64
CA LEU A 36 10.08 -22.41 -11.60
C LEU A 36 10.11 -21.05 -10.91
N ILE A 37 9.34 -20.88 -9.83
CA ILE A 37 9.28 -19.62 -9.07
C ILE A 37 10.66 -19.31 -8.47
N ASP A 38 11.32 -20.31 -7.87
CA ASP A 38 12.69 -20.16 -7.35
C ASP A 38 13.65 -19.69 -8.45
N HIS A 39 13.55 -20.27 -9.65
CA HIS A 39 14.36 -19.86 -10.79
C HIS A 39 14.05 -18.42 -11.23
N LEU A 40 12.77 -18.06 -11.40
CA LEU A 40 12.38 -16.71 -11.80
C LEU A 40 12.85 -15.66 -10.79
N LEU A 41 12.72 -15.95 -9.49
CA LEU A 41 13.25 -15.08 -8.42
C LEU A 41 14.78 -14.98 -8.48
N SER A 42 15.49 -16.07 -8.76
CA SER A 42 16.95 -16.06 -8.91
C SER A 42 17.44 -15.22 -10.10
N MET A 43 16.64 -15.16 -11.17
CA MET A 43 16.91 -14.36 -12.36
C MET A 43 16.48 -12.90 -12.21
N GLY A 44 15.72 -12.56 -11.16
CA GLY A 44 15.16 -11.21 -10.97
C GLY A 44 13.94 -10.91 -11.87
N GLU A 45 13.33 -11.95 -12.44
CA GLU A 45 12.13 -11.85 -13.30
C GLU A 45 10.88 -11.74 -12.43
N VAL A 46 10.77 -10.62 -11.70
CA VAL A 46 9.72 -10.37 -10.69
C VAL A 46 8.32 -10.34 -11.31
N ASP A 47 8.15 -9.83 -12.53
CA ASP A 47 6.81 -9.72 -13.16
C ASP A 47 6.22 -11.10 -13.46
N PHE A 48 7.03 -12.00 -14.02
CA PHE A 48 6.63 -13.39 -14.26
C PHE A 48 6.41 -14.13 -12.94
N ALA A 49 7.33 -13.98 -11.98
CA ALA A 49 7.18 -14.61 -10.67
C ALA A 49 5.87 -14.20 -9.96
N TYR A 50 5.50 -12.92 -10.03
CA TYR A 50 4.23 -12.42 -9.50
C TYR A 50 3.02 -13.07 -10.16
N GLN A 51 2.99 -13.16 -11.50
CA GLN A 51 1.89 -13.81 -12.22
C GLN A 51 1.70 -15.26 -11.80
N TYR A 52 2.80 -16.02 -11.69
CA TYR A 52 2.73 -17.42 -11.26
C TYR A 52 2.29 -17.58 -9.81
N LEU A 53 2.72 -16.69 -8.91
CA LEU A 53 2.30 -16.71 -7.50
C LEU A 53 0.81 -16.34 -7.35
N LYS A 54 0.34 -15.36 -8.11
CA LYS A 54 -1.07 -14.94 -8.14
C LYS A 54 -1.99 -16.03 -8.69
N ASP A 55 -1.60 -16.66 -9.80
CA ASP A 55 -2.32 -17.81 -10.38
C ASP A 55 -2.48 -18.95 -9.36
N ARG A 56 -1.47 -19.22 -8.52
CA ARG A 56 -1.58 -20.21 -7.45
C ARG A 56 -2.55 -19.78 -6.35
N MET A 57 -2.49 -18.51 -5.94
CA MET A 57 -3.39 -17.95 -4.94
C MET A 57 -4.85 -18.02 -5.39
N GLU A 58 -5.14 -17.69 -6.65
CA GLU A 58 -6.47 -17.79 -7.26
C GLU A 58 -6.96 -19.24 -7.36
N ASN A 59 -6.06 -20.18 -7.64
CA ASN A 59 -6.36 -21.62 -7.67
C ASN A 59 -6.43 -22.27 -6.26
N CYS A 60 -6.58 -21.47 -5.20
CA CYS A 60 -6.64 -21.91 -3.79
C CYS A 60 -5.43 -22.74 -3.34
N GLN A 61 -4.29 -22.61 -4.03
CA GLN A 61 -3.04 -23.23 -3.61
C GLN A 61 -2.22 -22.18 -2.87
N LEU A 62 -2.09 -22.34 -1.55
CA LEU A 62 -1.25 -21.47 -0.74
C LEU A 62 0.17 -21.44 -1.33
N PRO A 63 0.63 -20.28 -1.81
CA PRO A 63 2.02 -20.11 -2.19
C PRO A 63 2.89 -20.14 -0.93
N ASN A 64 4.22 -20.19 -1.03
CA ASN A 64 5.05 -20.11 0.16
C ASN A 64 5.26 -18.65 0.56
N GLU A 65 5.20 -18.37 1.87
CA GLU A 65 5.52 -17.04 2.44
C GLU A 65 6.91 -16.55 2.00
N GLU A 66 7.88 -17.47 1.92
CA GLU A 66 9.25 -17.18 1.48
C GLU A 66 9.32 -16.66 0.04
N HIS A 67 8.51 -17.21 -0.88
CA HIS A 67 8.49 -16.76 -2.27
C HIS A 67 7.96 -15.33 -2.38
N TRP A 68 6.90 -15.00 -1.64
CA TRP A 68 6.34 -13.66 -1.60
C TRP A 68 7.25 -12.65 -0.91
N GLY A 69 7.89 -13.03 0.19
CA GLY A 69 8.89 -12.20 0.86
C GLY A 69 10.07 -11.88 -0.05
N THR A 70 10.60 -12.90 -0.75
CA THR A 70 11.68 -12.72 -1.72
C THR A 70 11.24 -11.82 -2.88
N LEU A 71 10.04 -12.05 -3.43
CA LEU A 71 9.47 -11.21 -4.49
C LEU A 71 9.37 -9.74 -4.07
N LEU A 72 8.84 -9.48 -2.87
CA LEU A 72 8.70 -8.13 -2.32
C LEU A 72 10.06 -7.47 -2.12
N SER A 73 11.04 -8.21 -1.61
CA SER A 73 12.41 -7.70 -1.42
C SER A 73 13.08 -7.30 -2.74
N LEU A 74 12.89 -8.10 -3.80
CA LEU A 74 13.42 -7.82 -5.14
C LEU A 74 12.70 -6.62 -5.77
N ALA A 75 11.37 -6.58 -5.71
CA ALA A 75 10.58 -5.45 -6.21
C ALA A 75 10.96 -4.13 -5.51
N ALA A 76 11.14 -4.16 -4.19
CA ALA A 76 11.55 -3.01 -3.40
C ALA A 76 12.99 -2.58 -3.72
N ARG A 77 13.92 -3.52 -3.94
CA ARG A 77 15.30 -3.23 -4.34
C ARG A 77 15.37 -2.56 -5.72
N ASP A 78 14.50 -2.97 -6.64
CA ASP A 78 14.41 -2.40 -7.99
C ASP A 78 13.60 -1.09 -8.04
N PHE A 79 13.09 -0.60 -6.90
CA PHE A 79 12.25 0.59 -6.78
C PHE A 79 10.99 0.56 -7.67
N ARG A 80 10.45 -0.64 -7.95
CA ARG A 80 9.25 -0.82 -8.77
C ARG A 80 8.00 -0.58 -7.94
N TYR A 81 7.57 0.67 -7.87
CA TYR A 81 6.42 1.10 -7.05
C TYR A 81 5.13 0.33 -7.36
N ASP A 82 4.76 0.17 -8.64
CA ASP A 82 3.51 -0.49 -9.02
C ASP A 82 3.43 -1.93 -8.51
N MET A 83 4.53 -2.67 -8.64
CA MET A 83 4.68 -4.04 -8.14
C MET A 83 4.67 -4.09 -6.61
N VAL A 84 5.45 -3.22 -5.96
CA VAL A 84 5.52 -3.16 -4.49
C VAL A 84 4.15 -2.86 -3.89
N SER A 85 3.40 -1.92 -4.46
CA SER A 85 2.07 -1.54 -3.99
C SER A 85 1.07 -2.70 -4.13
N GLN A 86 1.10 -3.41 -5.26
CA GLN A 86 0.25 -4.59 -5.48
C GLN A 86 0.59 -5.73 -4.52
N ILE A 87 1.87 -6.11 -4.42
CA ILE A 87 2.31 -7.17 -3.50
C ILE A 87 1.98 -6.77 -2.05
N TRP A 88 2.20 -5.52 -1.66
CA TRP A 88 1.91 -5.04 -0.31
C TRP A 88 0.44 -5.24 0.06
N ALA A 89 -0.48 -4.85 -0.82
CA ALA A 89 -1.92 -5.04 -0.62
C ALA A 89 -2.31 -6.52 -0.58
N ASP A 90 -1.70 -7.35 -1.44
CA ASP A 90 -2.03 -8.77 -1.55
C ASP A 90 -1.54 -9.59 -0.35
N VAL A 91 -0.33 -9.32 0.18
CA VAL A 91 0.31 -10.19 1.19
C VAL A 91 0.66 -9.51 2.51
N VAL A 92 0.94 -8.22 2.54
CA VAL A 92 1.36 -7.55 3.79
C VAL A 92 0.15 -7.03 4.56
N GLU A 93 -0.87 -6.49 3.88
CA GLU A 93 -2.10 -6.05 4.54
C GLU A 93 -2.94 -7.20 5.12
N VAL A 94 -2.76 -8.41 4.60
CA VAL A 94 -3.42 -9.64 5.09
C VAL A 94 -2.61 -10.30 6.21
N ASP A 95 -1.53 -9.67 6.69
CA ASP A 95 -0.58 -10.21 7.67
C ASP A 95 0.03 -11.57 7.25
N TYR A 96 0.08 -11.85 5.95
CA TYR A 96 0.59 -13.12 5.41
C TYR A 96 2.13 -13.12 5.33
N VAL A 97 2.73 -11.98 4.97
CA VAL A 97 4.18 -11.82 4.91
C VAL A 97 4.59 -10.64 5.76
N ILE A 98 5.57 -10.87 6.64
CA ILE A 98 6.18 -9.79 7.43
C ILE A 98 7.53 -9.44 6.79
N PRO A 99 7.64 -8.32 6.04
CA PRO A 99 8.88 -7.93 5.37
C PRO A 99 10.01 -7.69 6.37
N ASP A 100 11.25 -7.95 6.00
CA ASP A 100 12.43 -7.62 6.81
C ASP A 100 12.70 -6.12 6.83
N ASP A 101 13.58 -5.67 7.73
CA ASP A 101 13.87 -4.25 7.92
C ASP A 101 14.48 -3.60 6.67
N GLY A 102 15.34 -4.33 5.94
CA GLY A 102 15.94 -3.86 4.70
C GLY A 102 14.90 -3.62 3.61
N THR A 103 13.98 -4.57 3.45
CA THR A 103 12.85 -4.43 2.53
C THR A 103 11.94 -3.27 2.92
N CYS A 104 11.59 -3.12 4.20
CA CYS A 104 10.77 -2.00 4.67
C CYS A 104 11.42 -0.64 4.39
N ILE A 105 12.73 -0.50 4.59
CA ILE A 105 13.48 0.73 4.28
C ILE A 105 13.39 1.04 2.78
N ASN A 106 13.60 0.04 1.91
CA ASN A 106 13.49 0.22 0.47
C ASN A 106 12.07 0.59 0.02
N ILE A 107 11.05 0.02 0.66
CA ILE A 107 9.64 0.36 0.42
C ILE A 107 9.36 1.80 0.84
N VAL A 108 9.84 2.25 2.00
CA VAL A 108 9.72 3.66 2.45
C VAL A 108 10.34 4.60 1.43
N LEU A 109 11.54 4.29 0.93
CA LEU A 109 12.21 5.10 -0.10
C LEU A 109 11.44 5.11 -1.42
N THR A 110 10.92 3.96 -1.84
CA THR A 110 10.11 3.82 -3.07
C THR A 110 8.81 4.62 -2.96
N ALA A 111 8.10 4.51 -1.84
CA ALA A 111 6.86 5.21 -1.56
C ALA A 111 7.06 6.74 -1.48
N THR A 112 8.16 7.17 -0.85
CA THR A 112 8.53 8.60 -0.75
C THR A 112 8.75 9.22 -2.12
N ARG A 113 9.44 8.52 -3.02
CA ARG A 113 9.68 8.98 -4.41
C ARG A 113 8.41 9.12 -5.23
N ASN A 114 7.40 8.27 -4.97
CA ASN A 114 6.12 8.28 -5.67
C ASN A 114 5.05 9.11 -4.96
N ALA A 115 5.44 9.86 -3.91
CA ALA A 115 4.54 10.68 -3.09
C ALA A 115 3.33 9.91 -2.52
N ASP A 116 3.53 8.63 -2.16
CA ASP A 116 2.55 7.83 -1.45
C ASP A 116 2.87 7.77 0.06
N PRO A 117 2.25 8.65 0.88
CA PRO A 117 2.46 8.66 2.32
C PRO A 117 1.78 7.48 3.03
N VAL A 118 0.79 6.80 2.43
CA VAL A 118 0.07 5.71 3.09
C VAL A 118 0.95 4.48 3.16
N LEU A 119 1.49 4.06 2.01
CA LEU A 119 2.44 2.94 1.95
C LEU A 119 3.70 3.24 2.80
N CYS A 120 4.20 4.48 2.73
CA CYS A 120 5.33 4.93 3.53
C CYS A 120 5.06 4.80 5.04
N ALA A 121 3.89 5.26 5.51
CA ALA A 121 3.51 5.16 6.92
C ALA A 121 3.33 3.71 7.37
N ASN A 122 2.72 2.85 6.55
CA ASN A 122 2.52 1.44 6.87
C ASN A 122 3.87 0.71 7.04
N ALA A 123 4.80 0.89 6.09
CA ALA A 123 6.14 0.31 6.18
C ALA A 123 6.94 0.88 7.37
N LEU A 124 6.82 2.19 7.64
CA LEU A 124 7.50 2.82 8.76
C LEU A 124 6.95 2.36 10.11
N ARG A 125 5.64 2.07 10.23
CA ARG A 125 5.05 1.49 11.44
C ARG A 125 5.67 0.14 11.79
N ILE A 126 5.93 -0.71 10.80
CA ILE A 126 6.61 -2.01 11.01
C ILE A 126 8.02 -1.80 11.55
N LEU A 127 8.77 -0.86 10.97
CA LEU A 127 10.13 -0.52 11.41
C LEU A 127 10.17 0.05 12.84
N LEU A 128 9.25 0.98 13.16
CA LEU A 128 9.15 1.56 14.49
C LEU A 128 8.74 0.52 15.53
N ALA A 129 7.82 -0.39 15.19
CA ALA A 129 7.43 -1.49 16.07
C ALA A 129 8.61 -2.41 16.42
N ARG A 130 9.58 -2.54 15.51
CA ARG A 130 10.83 -3.28 15.72
C ARG A 130 11.94 -2.48 16.42
N GLY A 131 11.69 -1.21 16.74
CA GLY A 131 12.66 -0.35 17.42
C GLY A 131 13.69 0.31 16.49
N VAL A 132 13.50 0.24 15.17
CA VAL A 132 14.35 0.94 14.20
C VAL A 132 13.95 2.41 14.18
N GLN A 133 14.56 3.19 15.07
CA GLN A 133 14.38 4.64 15.15
C GLN A 133 15.42 5.32 14.27
N SER A 134 15.01 5.77 13.08
CA SER A 134 15.88 6.53 12.18
C SER A 134 15.24 7.88 11.88
N GLU A 135 15.90 8.95 12.30
CA GLU A 135 15.51 10.34 12.02
C GLU A 135 15.34 10.58 10.50
N PHE A 136 16.17 9.90 9.70
CA PHE A 136 16.09 9.91 8.25
C PHE A 136 14.76 9.37 7.72
N LEU A 137 14.25 8.26 8.28
CA LEU A 137 12.99 7.66 7.82
C LEU A 137 11.77 8.53 8.18
N VAL A 138 11.81 9.22 9.32
CA VAL A 138 10.76 10.18 9.70
C VAL A 138 10.76 11.38 8.74
N SER A 139 11.93 11.87 8.33
CA SER A 139 12.06 12.90 7.30
C SER A 139 11.51 12.46 5.93
N CYS A 140 11.70 11.18 5.55
CA CYS A 140 11.09 10.62 4.35
C CYS A 140 9.55 10.72 4.36
N MET A 141 8.90 10.52 5.50
CA MET A 141 7.45 10.75 5.58
C MET A 141 7.08 12.22 5.39
N ALA A 142 7.78 13.15 6.03
CA ALA A 142 7.50 14.58 5.88
C ALA A 142 7.58 15.01 4.40
N THR A 143 8.63 14.57 3.71
CA THR A 143 8.83 14.87 2.28
C THR A 143 7.79 14.20 1.37
N ALA A 144 7.31 12.98 1.70
CA ALA A 144 6.22 12.33 0.98
C ALA A 144 4.89 13.12 1.08
N TYR A 145 4.55 13.63 2.28
CA TYR A 145 3.35 14.46 2.48
C TYR A 145 3.42 15.80 1.75
N GLU A 146 4.57 16.46 1.78
CA GLU A 146 4.80 17.71 1.05
C GLU A 146 4.69 17.54 -0.46
N SER A 147 5.28 16.47 -0.99
CA SER A 147 5.24 16.13 -2.43
C SER A 147 3.80 15.84 -2.89
N ARG A 148 3.01 15.18 -2.05
CA ARG A 148 1.58 14.92 -2.31
C ARG A 148 0.74 16.20 -2.26
N ARG A 149 1.07 17.14 -1.36
CA ARG A 149 0.40 18.45 -1.29
C ARG A 149 0.68 19.28 -2.53
N ARG A 150 1.92 19.26 -3.03
CA ARG A 150 2.36 20.00 -4.21
C ARG A 150 1.69 19.51 -5.49
N THR A 151 1.64 18.20 -5.70
CA THR A 151 0.94 17.58 -6.83
C THR A 151 -0.57 17.86 -6.81
N LYS A 152 -1.22 17.87 -5.64
CA LYS A 152 -2.64 18.29 -5.52
C LYS A 152 -2.86 19.77 -5.85
N SER A 153 -1.91 20.63 -5.50
CA SER A 153 -1.95 22.06 -5.83
C SER A 153 -1.74 22.33 -7.33
N GLU A 154 -0.96 21.49 -8.01
CA GLU A 154 -0.69 21.60 -9.46
C GLU A 154 -1.82 21.00 -10.32
N ASN A 155 -2.54 19.98 -9.82
CA ASN A 155 -3.64 19.32 -10.55
C ASN A 155 -5.04 19.97 -10.36
N GLY A 156 -5.12 21.16 -9.76
CA GLY A 156 -6.30 22.04 -9.90
C GLY A 156 -7.64 21.49 -9.40
N TYR A 157 -7.70 20.97 -8.17
CA TYR A 157 -8.97 20.92 -7.42
C TYR A 157 -8.80 21.68 -6.11
N GLU A 158 -9.20 22.95 -6.12
CA GLU A 158 -9.49 23.69 -4.90
C GLU A 158 -10.76 23.11 -4.27
N PRO A 159 -10.79 22.79 -2.96
CA PRO A 159 -12.04 22.88 -2.25
C PRO A 159 -12.32 24.37 -2.03
N ILE A 160 -13.16 24.95 -2.88
CA ILE A 160 -13.97 26.10 -2.48
C ILE A 160 -14.83 25.59 -1.32
N VAL A 161 -14.58 26.02 -0.08
CA VAL A 161 -15.45 26.90 0.71
C VAL A 161 -14.72 27.22 2.03
N GLU A 162 -13.99 28.33 2.09
CA GLU A 162 -14.20 29.29 3.17
C GLU A 162 -14.67 30.56 2.48
N GLY A 163 -15.98 30.76 2.50
CA GLY A 163 -16.59 31.99 2.04
C GLY A 163 -16.16 33.12 2.97
N ASP A 164 -15.39 34.04 2.41
CA ASP A 164 -15.10 35.32 3.01
C ASP A 164 -16.38 36.14 3.24
N SER A 165 -16.31 36.91 4.32
CA SER A 165 -16.89 38.23 4.52
C SER A 165 -18.42 38.37 4.60
N GLU A 166 -18.91 38.66 5.80
CA GLU A 166 -19.75 39.87 5.95
C GLU A 166 -19.14 40.80 7.01
N GLU A 167 -18.93 42.02 6.54
CA GLU A 167 -18.36 43.17 7.21
C GLU A 167 -19.23 43.61 8.39
N TRP A 168 -18.64 43.75 9.59
CA TRP A 168 -19.24 44.55 10.65
C TRP A 168 -18.59 45.92 10.67
N GLN A 169 -19.21 46.87 9.94
CA GLN A 169 -18.96 48.30 10.11
C GLN A 169 -19.41 48.72 11.53
N ALA A 170 -18.46 49.24 12.30
CA ALA A 170 -18.72 49.92 13.55
C ALA A 170 -19.31 51.32 13.27
N GLY A 171 -20.52 51.60 13.76
CA GLY A 171 -21.03 52.98 13.87
C GLY A 171 -22.54 53.14 13.74
N GLY A 172 -23.27 53.13 14.85
CA GLY A 172 -24.66 53.59 14.91
C GLY A 172 -25.37 53.18 16.20
N PRO A 173 -26.19 54.05 16.84
CA PRO A 173 -26.38 54.02 18.29
C PRO A 173 -27.44 53.03 18.79
N MET A 174 -27.17 52.56 20.00
CA MET A 174 -27.97 51.72 20.89
C MET A 174 -29.34 52.35 21.22
N MET A 175 -30.41 51.56 21.10
CA MET A 175 -31.79 51.81 21.57
C MET A 175 -32.42 50.45 21.95
N PRO A 176 -33.37 50.40 22.90
CA PRO A 176 -33.15 49.71 24.16
C PRO A 176 -33.85 48.36 24.28
N LEU A 177 -33.41 47.62 25.29
CA LEU A 177 -33.86 46.31 25.77
C LEU A 177 -35.39 46.20 25.86
N VAL A 178 -35.95 45.26 25.10
CA VAL A 178 -37.32 44.76 25.32
C VAL A 178 -37.24 43.64 26.36
N GLU A 179 -37.51 44.03 27.59
CA GLU A 179 -37.77 43.16 28.73
C GLU A 179 -39.22 42.69 28.70
N ASN A 180 -39.44 41.37 28.80
CA ASN A 180 -40.60 40.67 29.40
C ASN A 180 -40.77 39.28 28.77
N ARG A 181 -41.13 38.20 29.45
CA ARG A 181 -41.14 37.76 30.85
C ARG A 181 -41.63 36.30 30.74
N LEU A 182 -40.92 35.32 31.30
CA LEU A 182 -41.40 33.93 31.31
C LEU A 182 -42.62 33.80 32.24
N PRO A 183 -43.62 32.94 31.92
CA PRO A 183 -44.80 32.76 32.77
C PRO A 183 -44.51 31.71 33.85
N GLY A 184 -44.75 32.07 35.11
CA GLY A 184 -44.57 31.15 36.23
C GLY A 184 -45.15 31.68 37.55
N GLY A 185 -46.44 31.38 37.75
CA GLY A 185 -47.02 30.91 39.02
C GLY A 185 -46.94 31.74 40.31
N GLY A 186 -48.11 32.22 40.76
CA GLY A 186 -48.61 31.86 42.10
C GLY A 186 -48.83 32.96 43.14
N THR A 187 -50.01 32.85 43.79
CA THR A 187 -50.49 33.43 45.07
C THR A 187 -50.91 34.92 45.07
N GLU A 188 -52.19 35.28 44.99
CA GLU A 188 -53.36 35.13 45.91
C GLU A 188 -53.37 36.06 47.15
N TRP A 189 -54.31 37.02 47.07
CA TRP A 189 -55.13 37.74 48.08
C TRP A 189 -54.50 38.37 49.33
N GLU A 190 -54.54 39.71 49.42
CA GLU A 190 -55.39 40.51 50.34
C GLU A 190 -55.34 42.00 49.98
#